data_AF-A0A0F9ALG9-F1
#
_entry.id   AF-A0A0F9ALG9-F1
#
_cell.length_a   1.000
_cell.length_b   1.000
_cell.length_c   1.000
_cell.angle_alpha   90.00
_cell.angle_beta   90.00
_cell.angle_gamma   90.00
#
_symmetry.space_group_name_H-M   'P 1'
#
loop_
_entity.id
_entity.type
_entity.pdbx_description
1 polymer ?
#
loop_
_entity_poly.entity_id
_entity_poly.type
_entity_poly.pdbx_seq_one_letter_code
_entity_poly.pdbx_strand_id
1 'polypeptide(L)'
;MARRKPGGQPDNKNARKHGFYASALGSKAKNILRRASQLDAHDIEAEIALLRARIHQLVATEPDNLAVLNLALRTLVRMVALNHGLDEAQETGIHDSLRDLIQDLTPRGASA
;
A
#
# COMPACT_ATOMS: atom_id res chain seq x y z
N MET A 1 38.73 14.21 3.82
CA MET A 1 37.53 13.34 3.76
C MET A 1 37.62 12.47 2.51
N ALA A 2 37.56 11.15 2.62
CA ALA A 2 37.72 10.26 1.47
C ALA A 2 36.51 10.36 0.52
N ARG A 3 36.77 10.63 -0.76
CA ARG A 3 35.74 10.74 -1.82
C ARG A 3 35.03 9.39 -1.94
N ARG A 4 33.70 9.34 -1.70
CA ARG A 4 32.90 8.13 -1.91
C ARG A 4 33.03 7.68 -3.37
N LYS A 5 33.30 6.39 -3.57
CA LYS A 5 33.35 5.81 -4.92
C LYS A 5 31.97 5.98 -5.58
N PRO A 6 31.90 6.30 -6.89
CA PRO A 6 30.62 6.39 -7.59
C PRO A 6 29.83 5.09 -7.40
N GLY A 7 28.51 5.21 -7.29
CA GLY A 7 27.62 4.04 -7.30
C GLY A 7 27.76 3.23 -8.59
N GLY A 8 27.11 2.07 -8.63
CA GLY A 8 27.05 1.27 -9.87
C GLY A 8 26.45 2.06 -11.03
N GLN A 9 26.68 1.58 -12.27
CA GLN A 9 26.09 2.17 -13.48
C GLN A 9 24.57 2.39 -13.31
N PRO A 10 24.02 3.49 -13.85
CA PRO A 10 22.57 3.66 -13.98
C PRO A 10 21.96 2.40 -14.62
N ASP A 11 20.85 1.91 -14.08
CA ASP A 11 20.17 0.67 -14.49
C ASP A 11 20.89 -0.67 -14.23
N ASN A 12 21.98 -0.67 -13.46
CA ASN A 12 22.60 -1.91 -13.01
C ASN A 12 21.70 -2.68 -12.01
N LYS A 13 20.87 -3.58 -12.54
CA LYS A 13 20.01 -4.49 -11.76
C LYS A 13 20.76 -5.69 -11.17
N ASN A 14 22.08 -5.82 -11.31
CA ASN A 14 22.82 -6.98 -10.79
C ASN A 14 22.74 -7.10 -9.26
N ALA A 15 22.65 -5.97 -8.55
CA ALA A 15 22.42 -5.97 -7.11
C ALA A 15 21.05 -6.59 -6.71
N ARG A 16 20.04 -6.56 -7.60
CA ARG A 16 18.73 -7.20 -7.39
C ARG A 16 18.77 -8.71 -7.63
N LYS A 17 19.64 -9.18 -8.55
CA LYS A 17 19.79 -10.59 -8.90
C LYS A 17 20.72 -11.36 -7.95
N HIS A 18 21.75 -10.69 -7.44
CA HIS A 18 22.81 -11.29 -6.62
C HIS A 18 22.94 -10.61 -5.24
N GLY A 19 21.90 -9.92 -4.79
CA GLY A 19 21.90 -9.26 -3.49
C GLY A 19 22.11 -10.25 -2.35
N PHE A 20 22.58 -9.74 -1.20
CA PHE A 20 22.94 -10.51 -0.01
C PHE A 20 21.89 -11.56 0.40
N TYR A 21 20.60 -11.28 0.18
CA TYR A 21 19.50 -12.18 0.54
C TYR A 21 19.08 -13.17 -0.57
N ALA A 22 19.62 -13.07 -1.78
CA ALA A 22 19.23 -13.91 -2.92
C ALA A 22 19.55 -15.40 -2.70
N SER A 23 20.58 -15.72 -1.91
CA SER A 23 20.95 -17.08 -1.51
C SER A 23 19.95 -17.69 -0.53
N ALA A 24 19.33 -16.87 0.34
CA ALA A 24 18.39 -17.31 1.37
C ALA A 24 16.94 -17.45 0.86
N LEU A 25 16.62 -16.93 -0.34
CA LEU A 25 15.26 -17.00 -0.89
C LEU A 25 14.98 -18.36 -1.55
N GLY A 26 13.89 -19.00 -1.12
CA GLY A 26 13.32 -20.17 -1.79
C GLY A 26 12.80 -19.86 -3.21
N SER A 27 12.51 -20.91 -3.99
CA SER A 27 12.10 -20.79 -5.41
C SER A 27 10.86 -19.92 -5.62
N LYS A 28 9.85 -20.05 -4.76
CA LYS A 28 8.62 -19.22 -4.78
C LYS A 28 8.94 -17.74 -4.55
N ALA A 29 9.77 -17.43 -3.54
CA ALA A 29 10.13 -16.07 -3.21
C ALA A 29 11.01 -15.41 -4.29
N LYS A 30 11.91 -16.18 -4.93
CA LYS A 30 12.70 -15.72 -6.09
C LYS A 30 11.82 -15.34 -7.29
N ASN A 31 10.78 -16.12 -7.57
CA ASN A 31 9.83 -15.82 -8.64
C ASN A 31 9.02 -14.55 -8.36
N ILE A 32 8.57 -14.37 -7.11
CA ILE A 32 7.88 -13.14 -6.68
C ILE A 32 8.81 -11.94 -6.81
N LEU A 33 10.05 -12.03 -6.32
CA LEU A 33 11.03 -10.95 -6.43
C LEU A 33 11.34 -10.58 -7.88
N ARG A 34 11.46 -11.57 -8.77
CA ARG A 34 11.67 -11.33 -10.19
C ARG A 34 10.51 -10.56 -10.82
N ARG A 35 9.26 -10.98 -10.53
CA ARG A 35 8.06 -10.28 -11.01
C ARG A 35 7.99 -8.85 -10.45
N ALA A 36 8.17 -8.68 -9.14
CA ALA A 36 8.19 -7.37 -8.50
C ALA A 36 9.28 -6.44 -9.08
N SER A 37 10.46 -6.98 -9.44
CA SER A 37 11.54 -6.18 -10.02
C SER A 37 11.28 -5.69 -11.45
N GLN A 38 10.24 -6.21 -12.10
CA GLN A 38 9.78 -5.84 -13.44
C GLN A 38 8.65 -4.80 -13.41
N LEU A 39 8.02 -4.60 -12.25
CA LEU A 39 7.03 -3.54 -12.05
C LEU A 39 7.76 -2.20 -11.93
N ASP A 40 7.08 -1.14 -12.35
CA ASP A 40 7.55 0.21 -12.08
C ASP A 40 7.57 0.46 -10.58
N ALA A 41 8.55 1.23 -10.11
CA ALA A 41 8.69 1.51 -8.67
C ALA A 41 7.51 2.30 -8.08
N HIS A 42 6.60 2.78 -8.93
CA HIS A 42 5.39 3.51 -8.56
C HIS A 42 4.12 2.72 -8.91
N ASP A 43 4.26 1.52 -9.47
CA ASP A 43 3.13 0.65 -9.76
C ASP A 43 2.65 -0.01 -8.46
N ILE A 44 1.69 0.65 -7.81
CA ILE A 44 0.97 0.16 -6.64
C ILE A 44 -0.53 0.01 -6.91
N GLU A 45 -0.94 0.05 -8.18
CA GLU A 45 -2.35 0.01 -8.58
C GLU A 45 -3.00 -1.32 -8.19
N ALA A 46 -2.25 -2.42 -8.34
CA ALA A 46 -2.70 -3.75 -7.95
C ALA A 46 -2.96 -3.85 -6.43
N GLU A 47 -2.08 -3.25 -5.62
CA GLU A 47 -2.23 -3.19 -4.16
C GLU A 47 -3.38 -2.27 -3.73
N ILE A 48 -3.56 -1.13 -4.43
CA ILE A 48 -4.72 -0.25 -4.24
C ILE A 48 -6.02 -1.01 -4.53
N ALA A 49 -6.09 -1.71 -5.66
CA ALA A 49 -7.26 -2.50 -6.05
C ALA A 49 -7.55 -3.63 -5.05
N LEU A 50 -6.51 -4.33 -4.59
CA LEU A 50 -6.61 -5.36 -3.56
C LEU A 50 -7.15 -4.80 -2.25
N LEU A 51 -6.63 -3.67 -1.80
CA LEU A 51 -7.07 -3.03 -0.56
C LEU A 51 -8.54 -2.57 -0.66
N ARG A 52 -8.97 -2.04 -1.81
CA ARG A 52 -10.38 -1.70 -2.06
C ARG A 52 -11.30 -2.92 -1.98
N ALA A 53 -10.91 -4.03 -2.61
CA ALA A 53 -11.67 -5.27 -2.54
C ALA A 53 -11.76 -5.80 -1.09
N ARG A 54 -10.68 -5.66 -0.32
CA ARG A 54 -10.66 -6.11 1.07
C ARG A 54 -11.50 -5.21 1.98
N ILE A 55 -11.49 -3.90 1.78
CA ILE A 55 -12.38 -2.97 2.49
C ILE A 55 -13.84 -3.31 2.21
N HIS A 56 -14.20 -3.57 0.94
CA HIS A 56 -15.56 -3.97 0.58
C HIS A 56 -16.00 -5.25 1.29
N GLN A 57 -15.11 -6.25 1.36
CA GLN A 57 -15.37 -7.47 2.13
C GLN A 57 -15.53 -7.18 3.63
N LEU A 58 -14.66 -6.34 4.21
CA LEU A 58 -14.69 -6.01 5.63
C LEU A 58 -16.00 -5.29 6.02
N VAL A 59 -16.47 -4.35 5.20
CA VAL A 59 -17.77 -3.69 5.40
C VAL A 59 -18.92 -4.71 5.37
N ALA A 60 -18.85 -5.72 4.49
CA ALA A 60 -19.89 -6.73 4.36
C ALA A 60 -19.89 -7.77 5.51
N THR A 61 -18.71 -8.11 6.06
CA THR A 61 -18.59 -9.17 7.06
C THR A 61 -18.51 -8.67 8.50
N GLU A 62 -17.89 -7.52 8.72
CA GLU A 62 -17.58 -6.97 10.05
C GLU A 62 -17.78 -5.43 10.06
N PRO A 63 -18.99 -4.92 9.77
CA PRO A 63 -19.25 -3.48 9.66
C PRO A 63 -18.94 -2.71 10.95
N ASP A 64 -19.09 -3.35 12.12
CA ASP A 64 -18.87 -2.73 13.42
C ASP A 64 -17.38 -2.65 13.80
N ASN A 65 -16.48 -3.27 13.02
CA ASN A 65 -15.05 -3.26 13.27
C ASN A 65 -14.40 -1.95 12.74
N LEU A 66 -14.89 -0.83 13.29
CA LEU A 66 -14.52 0.53 12.88
C LEU A 66 -13.02 0.80 12.98
N ALA A 67 -12.31 0.16 13.92
CA ALA A 67 -10.87 0.31 14.06
C ALA A 67 -10.12 -0.22 12.83
N VAL A 68 -10.48 -1.41 12.35
CA VAL A 68 -9.85 -2.02 11.17
C VAL A 68 -10.29 -1.30 9.89
N LEU A 69 -11.55 -0.88 9.80
CA LEU A 69 -12.05 -0.09 8.66
C LEU A 69 -11.33 1.25 8.53
N ASN A 70 -11.17 2.00 9.64
CA ASN A 70 -10.43 3.26 9.64
C ASN A 70 -8.97 3.07 9.27
N LEU A 71 -8.32 2.02 9.78
CA LEU A 71 -6.95 1.69 9.40
C LEU A 71 -6.85 1.42 7.89
N ALA A 72 -7.73 0.59 7.35
CA ALA A 72 -7.73 0.22 5.94
C ALA A 72 -8.01 1.44 5.03
N LEU A 73 -8.97 2.30 5.40
CA LEU A 73 -9.23 3.55 4.70
C LEU A 73 -8.01 4.48 4.70
N ARG A 74 -7.40 4.72 5.87
CA ARG A 74 -6.20 5.56 5.97
C ARG A 74 -5.06 5.03 5.11
N THR A 75 -4.85 3.71 5.11
CA THR A 75 -3.86 3.08 4.23
C THR A 75 -4.20 3.29 2.76
N LEU A 76 -5.46 3.13 2.37
CA LEU A 76 -5.90 3.33 0.98
C LEU A 76 -5.66 4.76 0.52
N VAL A 77 -6.06 5.74 1.33
CA VAL A 77 -5.91 7.17 1.00
C VAL A 77 -4.43 7.52 0.83
N ARG A 78 -3.57 7.05 1.73
CA ARG A 78 -2.12 7.26 1.62
C ARG A 78 -1.53 6.62 0.37
N MET A 79 -1.96 5.42 0.00
CA MET A 79 -1.51 4.75 -1.22
C MET A 79 -1.94 5.49 -2.48
N VAL A 80 -3.19 5.94 -2.53
CA VAL A 80 -3.72 6.76 -3.64
C VAL A 80 -2.98 8.10 -3.72
N ALA A 81 -2.74 8.77 -2.59
CA ALA A 81 -2.01 10.03 -2.53
C ALA A 81 -0.58 9.89 -3.09
N LEU A 82 0.13 8.84 -2.67
CA LEU A 82 1.47 8.54 -3.18
C LEU A 82 1.48 8.19 -4.67
N ASN A 83 0.46 7.47 -5.16
CA ASN A 83 0.35 7.09 -6.57
C ASN A 83 0.06 8.28 -7.48
N HIS A 84 -0.75 9.24 -7.01
CA HIS A 84 -1.24 10.37 -7.79
C HIS A 84 -0.53 11.70 -7.48
N GLY A 85 0.44 11.71 -6.57
CA GLY A 85 1.18 12.91 -6.19
C GLY A 85 0.32 13.97 -5.50
N LEU A 86 -0.64 13.53 -4.69
CA LEU A 86 -1.51 14.43 -3.92
C LEU A 86 -0.74 15.09 -2.78
N ASP A 87 -1.15 16.30 -2.41
CA ASP A 87 -0.62 16.98 -1.23
C ASP A 87 -1.31 16.54 0.07
N GLU A 88 -0.74 16.94 1.21
CA GLU A 88 -1.21 16.55 2.55
C GLU A 88 -2.64 17.05 2.86
N ALA A 89 -3.04 18.19 2.29
CA ALA A 89 -4.38 18.75 2.48
C ALA A 89 -5.42 17.92 1.71
N GLN A 90 -5.09 17.50 0.49
CA GLN A 90 -5.90 16.60 -0.33
C GLN A 90 -6.00 15.21 0.31
N GLU A 91 -4.89 14.66 0.82
CA GLU A 91 -4.87 13.38 1.53
C GLU A 91 -5.82 13.41 2.74
N THR A 92 -5.69 14.44 3.58
CA THR A 92 -6.51 14.60 4.79
C THR A 92 -7.99 14.79 4.45
N GLY A 93 -8.30 15.63 3.44
CA GLY A 93 -9.67 15.89 3.03
C GLY A 93 -10.39 14.64 2.50
N ILE A 94 -9.70 13.78 1.74
CA ILE A 94 -10.25 12.51 1.25
C ILE A 94 -10.47 11.55 2.42
N HIS A 95 -9.51 11.44 3.33
CA HIS A 95 -9.61 10.58 4.50
C HIS A 95 -10.81 10.94 5.38
N ASP A 96 -10.97 12.23 5.70
CA ASP A 96 -12.03 12.69 6.58
C ASP A 96 -13.42 12.50 5.93
N SER A 97 -13.53 12.81 4.64
CA SER A 97 -14.78 12.58 3.88
C SER A 97 -15.18 11.10 3.86
N LEU A 98 -14.22 10.19 3.69
CA LEU A 98 -14.47 8.75 3.70
C LEU A 98 -14.81 8.22 5.10
N ARG A 99 -14.14 8.74 6.12
CA ARG A 99 -14.42 8.39 7.52
C ARG A 99 -15.83 8.81 7.92
N ASP A 100 -16.22 10.04 7.58
CA ASP A 100 -17.54 10.57 7.92
C ASP A 100 -18.65 9.76 7.20
N LEU A 101 -18.42 9.38 5.94
CA LEU A 101 -19.32 8.47 5.22
C LEU A 101 -19.48 7.11 5.92
N ILE A 102 -18.39 6.51 6.42
CA ILE A 102 -18.49 5.26 7.19
C ILE A 102 -19.29 5.47 8.47
N GLN A 103 -19.06 6.57 9.19
CA GLN A 103 -19.78 6.86 10.44
C GLN A 103 -21.28 7.07 10.20
N ASP A 104 -21.66 7.66 9.07
CA ASP A 104 -23.06 7.86 8.69
C ASP A 104 -23.75 6.55 8.25
N LEU A 105 -23.00 5.63 7.64
CA LEU A 105 -23.50 4.31 7.23
C LEU A 105 -23.54 3.30 8.38
N THR A 106 -22.79 3.55 9.46
CA THR A 106 -22.83 2.71 10.66
C THR A 106 -24.09 3.07 11.45
N PRO A 107 -25.03 2.15 11.69
CA PRO A 107 -26.26 2.47 12.42
C PRO A 107 -25.89 3.00 13.81
N ARG A 108 -26.31 4.21 14.15
CA ARG A 108 -26.18 4.74 15.52
C ARG A 108 -27.04 3.92 16.46
N GLY A 109 -26.45 2.88 17.04
CA GLY A 109 -27.02 2.07 18.11
C GLY A 109 -28.16 1.16 17.67
N ALA A 110 -27.86 -0.13 17.52
CA ALA A 110 -28.80 -1.14 18.01
C ALA A 110 -28.81 -1.04 19.54
N SER A 111 -29.72 -0.22 20.09
CA SER A 111 -30.14 -0.35 21.48
C SER A 111 -31.07 -1.55 21.58
N ALA A 112 -30.60 -2.65 22.15
CA ALA A 112 -31.39 -3.68 22.82
C ALA A 112 -30.49 -4.51 23.74
#